data_AF-A0A838Q8V4-F1
#
_entry.id   AF-A0A838Q8V4-F1
#
_cell.length_a   1.000
_cell.length_b   1.000
_cell.length_c   1.000
_cell.angle_alpha   90.00
_cell.angle_beta   90.00
_cell.angle_gamma   90.00
#
_symmetry.space_group_name_H-M   'P 1'
#
loop_
_entity.id
_entity.type
_entity.pdbx_description
1 polymer ?
#
loop_
_entity_poly.entity_id
_entity_poly.type
_entity_poly.pdbx_seq_one_letter_code
_entity_poly.pdbx_strand_id
1 'polypeptide(L)'
;QGVNEAVSSPLDALWWGVTTMTTVGYGDVYPITPEGRVAAAVLMILGISLFGVVTATATGLIIRGSGDAEQELNPVAQIERLFALHKAGALTDDEYSSTKAELLGGL
;
A
#
# COMPACT_ATOMS: atom_id res chain seq x y z
N GLN A 1 25.85 31.54 -15.13
CA GLN A 1 24.87 32.39 -14.41
C GLN A 1 23.81 31.45 -13.87
N GLY A 2 23.46 31.51 -12.59
CA GLY A 2 22.48 30.55 -12.06
C GLY A 2 22.48 30.50 -10.55
N VAL A 3 22.24 31.63 -9.89
CA VAL A 3 21.83 31.63 -8.49
C VAL A 3 20.41 32.17 -8.49
N ASN A 4 19.49 31.44 -7.89
CA ASN A 4 18.13 31.95 -7.70
C ASN A 4 18.14 32.85 -6.47
N GLU A 5 17.89 34.15 -6.65
CA GLU A 5 17.80 35.11 -5.54
C GLU A 5 16.65 34.77 -4.57
N ALA A 6 15.64 34.02 -5.02
CA ALA A 6 14.57 33.50 -4.17
C ALA A 6 15.02 32.39 -3.20
N VAL A 7 16.21 31.81 -3.41
CA VAL A 7 16.82 30.84 -2.47
C VAL A 7 17.93 31.54 -1.72
N SER A 8 17.55 32.26 -0.67
CA SER A 8 18.46 33.05 0.16
C SER A 8 18.98 32.27 1.37
N SER A 9 18.20 31.29 1.83
CA SER A 9 18.50 30.44 2.97
C SER A 9 18.18 28.96 2.69
N PRO A 10 18.77 28.01 3.44
CA PRO A 10 18.41 26.58 3.33
C PRO A 10 16.93 26.31 3.62
N LEU A 11 16.26 27.17 4.40
CA LEU A 11 14.84 27.05 4.70
C LEU A 11 13.97 27.33 3.48
N ASP A 12 14.39 28.21 2.58
CA ASP A 12 13.66 28.49 1.33
C ASP A 12 13.66 27.27 0.40
N ALA A 13 14.79 26.55 0.36
CA ALA A 13 14.91 25.29 -0.37
C ALA A 13 14.05 24.17 0.26
N LEU A 14 13.98 24.12 1.60
CA LEU A 14 13.11 23.18 2.31
C LEU A 14 11.62 23.49 2.07
N TRP A 15 11.25 24.77 2.13
CA TRP A 15 9.90 25.24 1.82
C TRP A 15 9.46 24.84 0.41
N TRP A 16 10.32 25.09 -0.58
CA TRP A 16 10.10 24.63 -1.94
C TRP A 16 9.94 23.10 -2.02
N GLY A 17 10.79 22.36 -1.32
CA GLY A 17 10.73 20.90 -1.27
C GLY A 17 9.40 20.39 -0.72
N VAL A 18 8.94 20.95 0.40
CA VAL A 18 7.67 20.59 1.05
C VAL A 18 6.48 20.92 0.15
N THR A 19 6.42 22.13 -0.40
CA THR A 19 5.31 22.57 -1.28
C THR A 19 5.25 21.79 -2.59
N THR A 20 6.40 21.37 -3.13
CA THR A 20 6.48 20.53 -4.32
C THR A 20 6.05 19.09 -4.01
N MET A 21 6.56 18.50 -2.92
CA MET A 21 6.25 17.12 -2.53
C MET A 21 4.78 16.93 -2.17
N THR A 22 4.15 17.95 -1.58
CA THR A 22 2.72 17.97 -1.27
C THR A 22 1.85 18.38 -2.45
N THR A 23 2.43 18.64 -3.62
CA THR A 23 1.76 19.08 -4.86
C THR A 23 1.05 20.44 -4.78
N VAL A 24 1.34 21.27 -3.77
CA VAL A 24 0.78 22.63 -3.63
C VAL A 24 1.38 23.58 -4.66
N GLY A 25 2.71 23.64 -4.73
CA GLY A 25 3.46 24.37 -5.77
C GLY A 25 3.09 25.86 -5.96
N TYR A 26 3.28 26.71 -4.94
CA TYR A 26 3.03 28.15 -5.05
C TYR A 26 3.82 28.86 -6.16
N GLY A 27 5.01 28.36 -6.49
CA GLY A 27 5.85 28.87 -7.58
C GLY A 27 6.69 30.11 -7.24
N ASP A 28 6.71 30.49 -5.96
CA ASP A 28 7.54 31.55 -5.38
C ASP A 28 9.03 31.20 -5.38
N VAL A 29 9.36 29.94 -5.12
CA VAL A 29 10.73 29.40 -5.15
C VAL A 29 10.76 28.19 -6.09
N TYR A 30 11.78 28.08 -6.95
CA TYR A 30 11.96 26.93 -7.83
C TYR A 30 13.40 26.84 -8.39
N PRO A 31 13.89 25.64 -8.75
CA PRO A 31 15.23 25.49 -9.30
C PRO A 31 15.31 26.00 -10.74
N ILE A 32 16.24 26.94 -10.96
CA ILE A 32 16.50 27.53 -12.28
C ILE A 32 17.71 26.91 -12.98
N THR A 33 18.62 26.27 -12.23
CA THR A 33 19.84 25.68 -12.79
C THR A 33 19.60 24.28 -13.32
N PRO A 34 20.38 23.83 -14.34
CA PRO A 34 20.23 22.49 -14.91
C PRO A 34 20.34 21.38 -13.86
N GLU A 35 21.35 21.44 -12.99
CA GLU A 35 21.55 20.48 -11.92
C GLU A 35 20.43 20.52 -10.87
N GLY A 36 19.93 21.71 -10.53
CA GLY A 36 18.78 21.86 -9.63
C GLY A 36 17.50 21.26 -10.21
N ARG A 37 17.29 21.38 -11.53
CA ARG A 37 16.15 20.79 -12.22
C ARG A 37 16.20 19.27 -12.25
N VAL A 38 17.39 18.68 -12.39
CA VAL A 38 17.56 17.22 -12.28
C VAL A 38 17.22 16.75 -10.86
N ALA A 39 17.72 17.42 -9.82
CA ALA A 39 17.37 17.10 -8.44
C ALA A 39 15.86 17.25 -8.18
N ALA A 40 15.23 18.27 -8.76
CA ALA A 40 13.78 18.46 -8.69
C ALA A 40 12.98 17.35 -9.35
N ALA A 41 13.40 16.89 -10.52
CA ALA A 41 12.73 15.78 -11.20
C ALA A 41 12.76 14.50 -10.34
N VAL A 42 13.88 14.21 -9.69
CA VAL A 42 13.99 13.10 -8.74
C VAL A 42 13.04 13.30 -7.55
N LEU A 43 13.02 14.49 -6.96
CA LEU A 43 12.12 14.81 -5.85
C LEU A 43 10.64 14.62 -6.22
N MET A 44 10.23 15.01 -7.42
CA MET A 44 8.84 14.85 -7.91
C MET A 44 8.45 13.37 -8.01
N ILE A 45 9.34 12.50 -8.51
CA ILE A 45 9.09 11.04 -8.59
C ILE A 45 8.95 10.44 -7.18
N LEU A 46 9.79 10.87 -6.24
CA LEU A 46 9.69 10.45 -4.84
C LEU A 46 8.37 10.89 -4.20
N GLY A 47 7.91 12.11 -4.49
CA GLY A 47 6.62 12.62 -4.03
C GLY A 47 5.45 11.72 -4.45
N ILE A 48 5.36 11.36 -5.74
CA ILE A 48 4.31 10.46 -6.25
C ILE A 48 4.38 9.07 -5.59
N SER A 49 5.60 8.55 -5.41
CA SER A 49 5.82 7.24 -4.79
C SER A 49 5.31 7.19 -3.34
N LEU A 50 5.51 8.29 -2.58
CA LEU A 50 5.02 8.40 -1.21
C LEU A 50 3.49 8.30 -1.12
N PHE A 51 2.75 9.00 -1.99
CA PHE A 51 1.29 8.91 -2.04
C PHE A 51 0.82 7.48 -2.37
N GLY A 52 1.53 6.77 -3.25
CA GLY A 52 1.25 5.37 -3.57
C GLY A 52 1.38 4.46 -2.34
N VAL A 53 2.46 4.59 -1.58
CA VAL A 53 2.70 3.78 -0.36
C VAL A 53 1.68 4.09 0.72
N VAL A 54 1.37 5.37 0.95
CA VAL A 54 0.37 5.78 1.96
C VAL A 54 -1.00 5.21 1.59
N THR A 55 -1.42 5.35 0.33
CA THR A 55 -2.69 4.79 -0.16
C THR A 55 -2.71 3.27 0.00
N ALA A 56 -1.67 2.56 -0.46
CA ALA A 56 -1.60 1.10 -0.36
C ALA A 56 -1.64 0.62 1.10
N THR A 57 -0.96 1.34 2.00
CA THR A 57 -0.98 1.03 3.43
C THR A 57 -2.37 1.24 4.02
N ALA A 58 -3.03 2.37 3.71
CA ALA A 58 -4.38 2.66 4.17
C ALA A 58 -5.39 1.63 3.65
N THR A 59 -5.33 1.29 2.37
CA THR A 59 -6.13 0.21 1.76
C THR A 59 -5.85 -1.13 2.44
N GLY A 60 -4.59 -1.47 2.71
CA GLY A 60 -4.23 -2.69 3.42
C GLY A 60 -4.80 -2.75 4.84
N LEU A 61 -4.84 -1.63 5.57
CA LEU A 61 -5.47 -1.58 6.89
C LEU A 61 -6.99 -1.78 6.82
N ILE A 62 -7.65 -1.18 5.83
CA ILE A 62 -9.09 -1.36 5.60
C ILE A 62 -9.39 -2.81 5.23
N ILE A 63 -8.65 -3.37 4.26
CA ILE A 63 -8.81 -4.76 3.82
C ILE A 63 -8.55 -5.73 4.97
N ARG A 64 -7.57 -5.50 5.85
CA ARG A 64 -7.38 -6.37 7.02
C ARG A 64 -8.58 -6.33 7.96
N GLY A 65 -9.19 -5.16 8.16
CA GLY A 65 -10.43 -5.04 8.94
C GLY A 65 -11.65 -5.70 8.31
N SER A 66 -11.72 -5.82 6.98
CA SER A 66 -12.84 -6.42 6.25
C SER A 66 -12.62 -7.89 5.87
N GLY A 67 -11.38 -8.26 5.58
CA GLY A 67 -10.96 -9.56 5.05
C GLY A 67 -11.01 -10.66 6.09
N ASP A 68 -10.76 -10.37 7.37
CA ASP A 68 -10.88 -11.37 8.44
C ASP A 68 -12.33 -11.87 8.58
N ALA A 69 -13.32 -11.00 8.32
CA ALA A 69 -14.74 -11.38 8.36
C ALA A 69 -15.22 -12.09 7.07
N GLU A 70 -14.65 -11.75 5.91
CA GLU A 70 -15.01 -12.35 4.62
C GLU A 70 -14.31 -13.71 4.39
N GLN A 71 -13.13 -13.90 4.97
CA GLN A 71 -12.34 -15.13 4.85
C GLN A 71 -12.89 -16.27 5.72
N GLU A 72 -13.58 -15.98 6.83
CA GLU A 72 -14.33 -17.00 7.60
C GLU A 72 -15.53 -17.56 6.83
N LEU A 73 -16.14 -16.76 5.95
CA LEU A 73 -17.32 -17.14 5.17
C LEU A 73 -16.99 -17.78 3.82
N ASN A 74 -15.71 -17.89 3.43
CA ASN A 74 -15.33 -18.47 2.14
C ASN A 74 -15.35 -20.02 2.22
N PRO A 75 -16.32 -20.70 1.59
CA PRO A 75 -16.47 -22.15 1.68
C PRO A 75 -15.27 -22.91 1.07
N VAL A 76 -14.54 -22.29 0.13
CA VAL A 76 -13.31 -22.87 -0.44
C VAL A 76 -12.20 -22.89 0.60
N ALA A 77 -12.03 -21.81 1.38
CA ALA A 77 -11.03 -21.74 2.44
C ALA A 77 -11.31 -22.76 3.56
N GLN A 78 -12.59 -23.01 3.87
CA GLN A 78 -13.00 -24.03 4.83
C GLN A 78 -12.64 -25.46 4.35
N ILE A 79 -12.85 -25.75 3.06
CA ILE A 79 -12.46 -27.03 2.45
C ILE A 79 -10.94 -27.24 2.50
N GLU A 80 -10.14 -26.21 2.20
CA GLU A 80 -8.68 -26.28 2.32
C GLU A 80 -8.22 -26.54 3.75
N ARG A 81 -8.85 -25.88 4.73
CA ARG A 81 -8.55 -26.06 6.16
C ARG A 81 -8.88 -27.48 6.64
N LEU A 82 -10.02 -28.03 6.23
CA LEU A 82 -10.41 -29.42 6.50
C LEU A 82 -9.42 -30.42 5.90
N PHE A 83 -9.00 -30.19 4.65
CA PHE A 83 -8.02 -31.06 3.99
C PHE A 83 -6.66 -31.01 4.70
N ALA A 84 -6.23 -29.83 5.16
CA ALA A 84 -4.99 -29.68 5.92
C ALA A 84 -5.03 -30.42 7.26
N LEU A 85 -6.15 -30.34 7.99
CA LEU A 85 -6.34 -31.05 9.26
C LEU A 85 -6.41 -32.58 9.08
N HIS A 86 -7.06 -33.04 8.01
CA HIS A 86 -7.09 -34.45 7.64
C HIS A 86 -5.69 -34.97 7.31
N LYS A 87 -4.90 -34.24 6.51
CA LYS A 87 -3.52 -34.60 6.20
C LYS A 87 -2.61 -34.59 7.43
N ALA A 88 -2.87 -33.73 8.41
CA ALA A 88 -2.17 -33.70 9.68
C ALA A 88 -2.55 -34.87 10.62
N GLY A 89 -3.51 -35.71 10.23
CA GLY A 89 -4.03 -36.81 11.04
C GLY A 89 -4.89 -36.35 12.22
N ALA A 90 -5.28 -35.07 12.26
CA ALA A 90 -6.13 -34.51 13.29
C ALA A 90 -7.61 -34.82 13.07
N LEU A 91 -7.98 -35.24 11.85
CA LEU A 91 -9.33 -35.61 11.44
C LEU A 91 -9.30 -37.01 10.83
N THR A 92 -10.20 -37.87 11.29
CA THR A 92 -10.39 -39.19 10.68
C THR A 92 -11.09 -39.07 9.33
N ASP A 93 -10.91 -40.06 8.45
CA ASP A 93 -11.48 -40.07 7.08
C ASP A 93 -13.00 -39.91 7.08
N ASP A 94 -13.68 -40.50 8.08
CA ASP A 94 -15.13 -40.44 8.27
C ASP A 94 -15.59 -39.03 8.66
N GLU A 95 -14.88 -38.39 9.59
CA GLU A 95 -15.16 -37.01 10.01
C GLU A 95 -14.92 -36.03 8.86
N TYR A 96 -13.81 -36.17 8.11
CA TYR A 96 -13.54 -35.34 6.93
C TYR A 96 -14.62 -35.48 5.86
N SER A 97 -15.07 -36.70 5.57
CA SER A 97 -16.10 -36.96 4.54
C SER A 97 -17.45 -36.33 4.90
N SER A 98 -17.87 -36.43 6.17
CA SER A 98 -19.15 -35.86 6.62
C SER A 98 -19.17 -34.34 6.56
N THR A 99 -18.14 -33.65 7.07
CA THR A 99 -18.07 -32.18 7.07
C THR A 99 -17.92 -31.62 5.66
N LYS A 100 -17.17 -32.30 4.79
CA LYS A 100 -17.06 -31.91 3.37
C LYS A 100 -18.39 -32.02 2.63
N ALA A 101 -19.17 -33.07 2.88
CA ALA A 101 -20.48 -33.26 2.27
C ALA A 101 -21.49 -32.18 2.72
N GLU A 102 -21.44 -31.78 3.99
CA GLU A 102 -22.27 -30.71 4.55
C GLU A 102 -21.95 -29.35 3.91
N LEU A 103 -20.66 -28.99 3.79
CA LEU A 103 -20.23 -27.73 3.17
C LEU A 103 -20.57 -27.65 1.67
N LEU A 104 -20.51 -28.78 0.95
CA LEU A 104 -20.87 -28.84 -0.47
C LEU A 104 -22.38 -28.83 -0.71
N GLY A 105 -23.18 -29.28 0.26
CA GLY A 105 -24.65 -29.25 0.18
C GLY A 105 -25.27 -27.89 0.48
N GLY A 106 -24.51 -26.97 1.08
CA GLY A 106 -24.94 -25.60 1.42
C GLY A 106 -24.58 -24.53 0.39
N LEU A 107 -23.91 -24.90 -0.71
CA LEU A 107 -23.51 -24.05 -1.84
C LEU A 107 -24.53 -24.12 -3.00
#